data_AF-A0ABD6B8K1-F1
#
_entry.id   AF-A0ABD6B8K1-F1
#
_cell.length_a   1.000
_cell.length_b   1.000
_cell.length_c   1.000
_cell.angle_alpha   90.00
_cell.angle_beta   90.00
_cell.angle_gamma   90.00
#
_symmetry.space_group_name_H-M   'P 1'
#
loop_
_entity.id
_entity.type
_entity.pdbx_description
1 polymer ?
#
loop_
_entity_poly.entity_id
_entity_poly.type
_entity_poly.pdbx_seq_one_letter_code
_entity_poly.pdbx_strand_id
1 'polypeptide(L)'
;MAETVPVTVVDGDDRSTIEVERGRTLRDALLDAGFEVYGRVSKHANCGGRGLCGTCGVAIEDGPAPTHWHDSAAARFGYPRLSCRITVEEAMTVRLVEKVVWGQLLPDSSGRG
;
A
#
# COMPACT_ATOMS: atom_id res chain seq x y z
N MET A 1 -3.00 6.98 -25.78
CA MET A 1 -3.25 5.69 -25.09
C MET A 1 -2.57 5.84 -23.74
N ALA A 2 -3.29 5.69 -22.63
CA ALA A 2 -2.64 5.71 -21.33
C ALA A 2 -1.79 4.44 -21.22
N GLU A 3 -0.50 4.58 -20.91
CA GLU A 3 0.35 3.43 -20.62
C GLU A 3 -0.09 2.85 -19.27
N THR A 4 -0.33 1.54 -19.23
CA THR A 4 -0.62 0.83 -17.99
C THR A 4 0.64 0.16 -17.45
N VAL A 5 0.63 -0.03 -16.15
CA VAL A 5 1.70 -0.60 -15.36
C VAL A 5 1.09 -1.66 -14.45
N PRO A 6 1.63 -2.89 -14.43
CA PRO A 6 1.11 -3.95 -13.60
C PRO A 6 1.43 -3.69 -12.13
N VAL A 7 0.40 -3.69 -11.28
CA VAL A 7 0.55 -3.66 -9.82
C VAL A 7 0.03 -4.97 -9.27
N THR A 8 0.90 -5.71 -8.60
CA THR A 8 0.51 -6.94 -7.92
C THR A 8 0.18 -6.64 -6.46
N VAL A 9 -1.00 -7.03 -6.02
CA VAL A 9 -1.54 -6.83 -4.69
C VAL A 9 -1.55 -8.16 -3.97
N VAL A 10 -0.97 -8.19 -2.77
CA VAL A 10 -1.00 -9.34 -1.87
C VAL A 10 -1.90 -8.99 -0.69
N ASP A 11 -2.93 -9.82 -0.46
CA ASP A 11 -3.89 -9.68 0.64
C ASP A 11 -3.96 -11.01 1.39
N GLY A 12 -3.32 -11.10 2.55
CA GLY A 12 -3.06 -12.38 3.21
C GLY A 12 -2.23 -13.31 2.32
N ASP A 13 -2.82 -14.46 1.98
CA ASP A 13 -2.25 -15.47 1.06
C ASP A 13 -2.66 -15.24 -0.41
N ASP A 14 -3.64 -14.37 -0.66
CA ASP A 14 -4.16 -14.11 -2.00
C ASP A 14 -3.27 -13.11 -2.75
N ARG A 15 -3.06 -13.37 -4.04
CA ARG A 15 -2.28 -12.51 -4.94
C ARG A 15 -3.09 -12.20 -6.20
N SER A 16 -3.22 -10.91 -6.50
CA SER A 16 -3.97 -10.41 -7.66
C SER A 16 -3.17 -9.33 -8.40
N THR A 17 -3.22 -9.29 -9.72
CA THR A 17 -2.57 -8.23 -10.51
C THR A 17 -3.61 -7.34 -11.17
N ILE A 18 -3.43 -6.02 -11.06
CA ILE A 18 -4.24 -5.01 -11.71
C ILE A 18 -3.40 -4.17 -12.66
N GLU A 19 -3.99 -3.77 -13.78
CA GLU A 19 -3.39 -2.83 -14.73
C GLU A 19 -3.74 -1.40 -14.30
N VAL A 20 -2.73 -0.62 -13.94
CA VAL A 20 -2.91 0.75 -13.43
C VAL A 20 -2.36 1.74 -14.43
N GLU A 21 -3.14 2.76 -14.77
CA GLU A 21 -2.64 3.87 -15.58
C GLU A 21 -1.43 4.54 -14.89
N ARG A 22 -0.32 4.67 -15.62
CA ARG A 22 0.88 5.34 -15.13
C ARG A 22 0.56 6.77 -14.66
N GLY A 23 1.09 7.15 -13.51
CA GLY A 23 0.84 8.45 -12.87
C GLY A 23 -0.34 8.46 -11.89
N ARG A 24 -1.09 7.36 -11.75
CA ARG A 24 -2.15 7.29 -10.73
C ARG A 24 -1.60 7.14 -9.32
N THR A 25 -2.34 7.66 -8.35
CA THR A 25 -2.10 7.38 -6.93
C THR A 25 -2.46 5.93 -6.63
N LEU A 26 -1.53 5.22 -5.99
CA LEU A 26 -1.69 3.79 -5.66
C LEU A 26 -2.95 3.55 -4.83
N ARG A 27 -3.24 4.40 -3.83
CA ARG A 27 -4.47 4.29 -3.04
C ARG A 27 -5.73 4.23 -3.91
N ASP A 28 -5.83 5.13 -4.88
CA ASP A 28 -7.05 5.29 -5.66
C ASP A 28 -7.16 4.13 -6.65
N ALA A 29 -6.05 3.70 -7.25
CA ALA A 29 -6.00 2.50 -8.08
C ALA A 29 -6.44 1.23 -7.32
N LEU A 30 -5.99 1.07 -6.07
CA LEU A 30 -6.40 -0.06 -5.22
C LEU A 30 -7.88 0.01 -4.85
N LEU A 31 -8.40 1.19 -4.50
CA LEU A 31 -9.81 1.39 -4.17
C LEU A 31 -10.72 1.17 -5.39
N ASP A 32 -10.33 1.66 -6.55
CA ASP A 32 -11.06 1.49 -7.82
C ASP A 32 -11.12 0.00 -8.22
N ALA A 33 -10.06 -0.75 -7.93
CA ALA A 33 -10.01 -2.21 -8.12
C ALA A 33 -10.75 -3.02 -7.04
N GLY A 34 -11.31 -2.36 -6.02
CA GLY A 34 -12.12 -3.00 -4.98
C GLY A 34 -11.34 -3.54 -3.78
N PHE A 35 -10.04 -3.27 -3.67
CA PHE A 35 -9.24 -3.73 -2.53
C PHE A 35 -9.57 -2.93 -1.26
N GLU A 36 -9.54 -3.61 -0.11
CA GLU A 36 -9.77 -2.99 1.19
C GLU A 36 -8.52 -2.26 1.70
N VAL A 37 -8.21 -1.11 1.12
CA VAL A 37 -7.09 -0.25 1.54
C VAL A 37 -7.27 0.25 2.98
N TYR A 38 -8.48 0.26 3.52
CA TYR A 38 -8.78 0.72 4.87
C TYR A 38 -9.37 -0.41 5.72
N GLY A 39 -9.00 -0.44 7.00
CA GLY A 39 -9.73 -1.27 7.98
C GLY A 39 -11.16 -0.74 8.15
N ARG A 40 -12.08 -1.60 8.60
CA ARG A 40 -13.54 -1.32 8.67
C ARG A 40 -13.91 0.03 9.30
N VAL A 41 -13.20 0.45 10.35
CA VAL A 41 -13.41 1.76 11.02
C VAL A 41 -12.75 2.91 10.25
N SER A 42 -11.54 2.70 9.73
CA SER A 42 -10.76 3.69 8.99
C SER A 42 -11.36 4.04 7.62
N LYS A 43 -12.31 3.24 7.10
CA LYS A 43 -13.07 3.58 5.88
C LYS A 43 -13.83 4.90 6.00
N HIS A 44 -14.30 5.23 7.21
CA HIS A 44 -15.02 6.48 7.50
C HIS A 44 -14.16 7.51 8.24
N ALA A 45 -13.15 7.08 8.99
CA ALA A 45 -12.19 7.94 9.69
C ALA A 45 -10.81 7.90 8.99
N ASN A 46 -10.68 8.56 7.85
CA ASN A 46 -9.41 8.77 7.16
C ASN A 46 -9.25 10.20 6.65
N CYS A 47 -8.01 10.60 6.35
CA CYS A 47 -7.70 11.94 5.85
C CYS A 47 -8.01 12.16 4.35
N GLY A 48 -8.69 11.23 3.69
CA GLY A 48 -9.00 11.32 2.26
C GLY A 48 -7.80 11.34 1.32
N GLY A 49 -6.65 10.81 1.75
CA GLY A 49 -5.43 10.76 0.92
C GLY A 49 -4.42 11.88 1.17
N ARG A 50 -4.62 12.73 2.20
CA ARG A 50 -3.72 13.85 2.53
C ARG A 50 -2.40 13.46 3.20
N GLY A 51 -2.17 12.17 3.45
CA GLY A 51 -0.95 11.68 4.10
C GLY A 51 -0.85 11.96 5.61
N LEU A 52 -1.97 12.21 6.30
CA LEU A 52 -1.99 12.65 7.70
C LEU A 52 -2.37 11.56 8.71
N CYS A 53 -3.09 10.51 8.28
CA CYS A 53 -3.73 9.57 9.22
C CYS A 53 -3.05 8.20 9.34
N GLY A 54 -2.08 7.87 8.50
CA GLY A 54 -1.43 6.54 8.51
C GLY A 54 -2.29 5.36 8.04
N THR A 55 -3.62 5.53 7.94
CA THR A 55 -4.55 4.43 7.64
C THR A 55 -4.45 3.84 6.24
N CYS A 56 -3.83 4.54 5.28
CA CYS A 56 -3.59 4.08 3.91
C CYS A 56 -2.28 3.25 3.78
N GLY A 57 -1.71 2.79 4.89
CA GLY A 57 -0.45 2.03 4.92
C GLY A 57 -0.50 0.74 4.11
N VAL A 58 0.54 0.50 3.30
CA VAL A 58 0.85 -0.73 2.57
C VAL A 58 2.33 -1.07 2.69
N ALA A 59 2.68 -2.34 2.67
CA ALA A 59 4.08 -2.77 2.53
C ALA A 59 4.42 -2.90 1.03
N ILE A 60 5.64 -2.55 0.64
CA ILE A 60 6.14 -2.76 -0.72
C ILE A 60 7.11 -3.93 -0.66
N GLU A 61 6.78 -5.02 -1.33
CA GLU A 61 7.62 -6.22 -1.38
C GLU A 61 8.63 -6.12 -2.51
N ASP A 62 8.21 -5.53 -3.63
CA ASP A 62 9.02 -5.32 -4.82
C ASP A 62 8.55 -4.05 -5.55
N GLY A 63 9.46 -3.24 -6.08
CA GLY A 63 9.10 -1.98 -6.73
C GLY A 63 10.23 -0.94 -6.75
N PRO A 64 9.96 0.27 -7.27
CA PRO A 64 10.96 1.31 -7.51
C PRO A 64 11.74 1.64 -6.24
N ALA A 65 13.03 1.87 -6.40
CA ALA A 65 13.87 2.35 -5.31
C ALA A 65 13.27 3.64 -4.70
N PRO A 66 13.20 3.76 -3.37
CA PRO A 66 12.57 4.89 -2.69
C PRO A 66 13.18 6.24 -3.13
N THR A 67 12.35 7.19 -3.60
CA THR A 67 12.81 8.50 -4.11
C THR A 67 12.58 9.66 -3.11
N HIS A 68 11.91 9.42 -1.99
CA HIS A 68 11.59 10.45 -0.97
C HIS A 68 12.15 10.07 0.42
N TRP A 69 12.42 11.04 1.30
CA TRP A 69 13.07 10.77 2.61
C TRP A 69 12.22 9.89 3.56
N HIS A 70 10.89 9.92 3.42
CA HIS A 70 9.95 9.02 4.12
C HIS A 70 10.14 7.54 3.73
N ASP A 71 10.57 7.36 2.50
CA ASP A 71 10.65 6.14 1.74
C ASP A 71 11.89 5.34 2.21
N SER A 72 12.97 6.05 2.57
CA SER A 72 14.15 5.50 3.26
C SER A 72 13.87 5.06 4.71
N ALA A 73 12.95 5.70 5.43
CA ALA A 73 12.58 5.31 6.79
C ALA A 73 11.68 4.06 6.81
N ALA A 74 10.77 3.93 5.83
CA ALA A 74 9.97 2.72 5.64
C ALA A 74 10.85 1.49 5.37
N ALA A 75 11.83 1.62 4.46
CA ALA A 75 12.78 0.55 4.14
C ALA A 75 13.74 0.19 5.29
N ARG A 76 14.14 1.17 6.13
CA ARG A 76 15.09 0.95 7.23
C ARG A 76 14.45 0.45 8.52
N PHE A 77 13.15 0.63 8.70
CA PHE A 77 12.45 0.32 9.95
C PHE A 77 11.22 -0.59 9.78
N GLY A 78 10.91 -1.07 8.56
CA GLY A 78 9.79 -1.98 8.32
C GLY A 78 8.41 -1.32 8.46
N TYR A 79 8.32 0.00 8.28
CA TYR A 79 7.05 0.72 8.38
C TYR A 79 6.31 0.76 7.05
N PRO A 80 4.97 0.60 7.05
CA PRO A 80 4.18 0.69 5.83
C PRO A 80 4.25 2.09 5.22
N ARG A 81 4.39 2.13 3.90
CA ARG A 81 4.29 3.35 3.12
C ARG A 81 2.84 3.77 2.96
N LEU A 82 2.60 5.07 2.86
CA LEU A 82 1.27 5.59 2.60
C LEU A 82 0.94 5.44 1.12
N SER A 83 0.08 4.48 0.76
CA SER A 83 -0.41 4.30 -0.63
C SER A 83 -0.97 5.58 -1.25
N CYS A 84 -1.48 6.49 -0.41
CA CYS A 84 -1.96 7.81 -0.82
C CYS A 84 -0.86 8.84 -1.16
N ARG A 85 0.40 8.49 -0.98
CA ARG A 85 1.58 9.30 -1.32
C ARG A 85 2.49 8.60 -2.34
N ILE A 86 2.05 7.47 -2.89
CA ILE A 86 2.77 6.70 -3.91
C ILE A 86 2.10 6.93 -5.25
N THR A 87 2.87 7.36 -6.22
CA THR A 87 2.47 7.40 -7.63
C THR A 87 2.95 6.13 -8.34
N VAL A 88 2.09 5.50 -9.12
CA VAL A 88 2.42 4.30 -9.89
C VAL A 88 3.10 4.72 -11.20
N GLU A 89 4.43 4.65 -11.23
CA GLU A 89 5.23 4.96 -12.43
C GLU A 89 5.75 3.69 -13.13
N GLU A 90 5.95 2.63 -12.35
CA GLU A 90 6.53 1.36 -12.78
C GLU A 90 5.96 0.20 -11.96
N ALA A 91 6.22 -1.02 -12.41
CA ALA A 91 5.63 -2.22 -11.85
C ALA A 91 6.02 -2.40 -10.38
N MET A 92 5.08 -2.84 -9.55
CA MET A 92 5.33 -3.07 -8.12
C MET A 92 4.46 -4.18 -7.54
N THR A 93 4.96 -4.80 -6.48
CA THR A 93 4.21 -5.71 -5.61
C THR A 93 3.98 -5.05 -4.25
N VAL A 94 2.73 -4.95 -3.85
CA VAL A 94 2.30 -4.30 -2.61
C VAL A 94 1.49 -5.27 -1.77
N ARG A 95 1.76 -5.30 -0.46
CA ARG A 95 1.00 -6.09 0.51
C ARG A 95 0.08 -5.19 1.32
N LEU A 96 -1.20 -5.57 1.37
CA LEU A 96 -2.17 -4.99 2.28
C LEU A 96 -1.86 -5.48 3.70
N VAL A 97 -1.68 -4.54 4.63
CA VAL A 97 -1.39 -4.88 6.04
C VAL A 97 -2.70 -5.18 6.77
N GLU A 98 -2.73 -6.23 7.59
CA GLU A 98 -3.89 -6.58 8.42
C GLU A 98 -4.22 -5.45 9.40
N LYS A 99 -5.50 -5.08 9.53
CA LYS A 99 -5.94 -3.88 10.27
C LYS A 99 -6.84 -4.25 11.44
N VAL A 100 -6.22 -4.70 12.53
CA VAL A 100 -6.93 -5.09 13.77
C VAL A 100 -6.97 -3.94 14.79
N VAL A 101 -7.45 -2.76 14.41
CA VAL A 101 -7.53 -1.53 15.26
C VAL A 101 -6.28 -0.65 15.20
N TRP A 102 -6.52 0.67 15.25
CA TRP A 102 -5.52 1.74 15.23
C TRP A 102 -4.26 1.40 16.05
N GLY A 103 -3.09 1.56 15.43
CA GLY A 103 -1.80 1.62 16.13
C GLY A 103 -1.15 0.28 16.49
N GLN A 104 -1.70 -0.86 16.09
CA GLN A 104 -1.03 -2.16 16.22
C GLN A 104 -0.91 -2.80 14.84
N LEU A 105 0.16 -2.44 14.11
CA LEU A 105 0.75 -3.39 13.16
C LEU A 105 1.37 -4.47 14.05
N LEU A 106 0.61 -5.52 14.37
CA LEU A 106 1.24 -6.68 14.94
C LEU A 106 2.17 -7.23 13.83
N PRO A 107 3.48 -7.39 14.12
CA PRO A 107 4.36 -8.04 13.16
C PRO A 107 3.81 -9.43 12.86
N ASP A 108 3.89 -9.80 11.60
CA ASP A 108 3.51 -11.13 11.13
C ASP A 108 4.24 -12.19 11.99
N SER A 109 3.47 -13.09 12.60
CA SER A 109 4.00 -14.16 13.44
C SER A 109 4.22 -15.45 12.68
N SER A 110 4.11 -15.45 11.34
CA SER A 110 4.44 -16.60 10.52
C SER A 110 5.97 -16.70 10.29
N GLY A 111 6.60 -17.51 11.14
CA GLY A 111 7.71 -18.37 10.72
C GLY A 111 9.14 -17.89 10.98
N ARG A 112 9.62 -18.07 12.22
CA ARG A 112 11.01 -18.48 12.45
C ARG A 112 11.01 -19.95 12.85
N GLY A 113 11.40 -20.81 11.90
CA GLY A 113 12.11 -22.05 12.20
C GLY A 113 13.59 -21.77 12.40
#